data_AF-A0A7S2PC79-F1
#
_entry.id   AF-A0A7S2PC79-F1
#
_cell.length_a   1.000
_cell.length_b   1.000
_cell.length_c   1.000
_cell.angle_alpha   90.00
_cell.angle_beta   90.00
_cell.angle_gamma   90.00
#
_symmetry.space_group_name_H-M   'P 1'
#
loop_
_entity.id
_entity.type
_entity.pdbx_description
1 polymer ?
#
loop_
_entity_poly.entity_id
_entity_poly.type
_entity_poly.pdbx_seq_one_letter_code
_entity_poly.pdbx_strand_id
1 'polypeptide(L)'
;QKVVKKVTKSLRQAKRGTNDTRTAASAKAYGGAAVASPWAVPKGGIKKSPAWQLVADRIGVHPSKMPPPEKRLGAPIKGGYPIKKWPANVLVDGERVFWLPDNFGQGVKNTGPGGTYIVWVGPEGRIHYHRHEVERDLGRPVTALDGINGLFKKVQAWVKPGADARFLARKLSRAERKHVPPAEDFHFAVVSARRADTLDGQQGVMLVEAQFRSAGVRPTWYVDAPSLAAYRALSLDAKVGGKLTPARNLALEDAAKMGKLCVQVSDDISLWEYYDIPKMENCGNDFTQCNAAVREADDAGQAIAISPVGAAQFMAAKMRAAVEPRPRLAGVFP
;
A
#
# COMPACT_ATOMS: atom_id res chain seq x y z
N GLN A 1 12.44 -3.62 36.41
CA GLN A 1 12.53 -3.79 34.95
C GLN A 1 11.79 -2.63 34.27
N LYS A 2 12.47 -1.82 33.44
CA LYS A 2 11.85 -0.66 32.77
C LYS A 2 10.95 -1.14 31.63
N VAL A 3 9.65 -0.95 31.76
CA VAL A 3 8.66 -1.22 30.72
C VAL A 3 8.88 -0.25 29.57
N VAL A 4 9.42 -0.75 28.45
CA VAL A 4 9.48 -0.01 27.19
C VAL A 4 8.06 0.07 26.64
N LYS A 5 7.43 1.25 26.75
CA LYS A 5 6.18 1.55 26.03
C LYS A 5 6.46 1.54 24.53
N LYS A 6 6.31 0.38 23.89
CA LYS A 6 6.23 0.29 22.42
C LYS A 6 4.96 1.01 21.98
N VAL A 7 5.14 2.00 21.12
CA VAL A 7 4.07 2.76 20.48
C VAL A 7 3.38 1.84 19.49
N THR A 8 2.24 1.29 19.88
CA THR A 8 1.33 0.57 19.00
C THR A 8 0.59 1.59 18.14
N LYS A 9 0.82 1.58 16.83
CA LYS A 9 0.10 2.42 15.86
C LYS A 9 -0.32 1.61 14.65
N SER A 10 -1.46 0.94 14.82
CA SER A 10 -2.33 0.53 13.72
C SER A 10 -2.92 1.76 13.01
N LEU A 11 -3.14 1.64 11.70
CA LEU A 11 -4.07 2.38 10.82
C LEU A 11 -4.05 3.94 10.79
N ARG A 12 -3.37 4.64 11.71
CA ARG A 12 -3.29 6.11 11.73
C ARG A 12 -2.34 6.69 10.68
N GLN A 13 -1.48 5.88 10.05
CA GLN A 13 -0.57 6.35 9.01
C GLN A 13 -1.30 6.69 7.69
N ALA A 14 -2.47 6.11 7.42
CA ALA A 14 -3.26 6.47 6.23
C ALA A 14 -3.94 7.86 6.34
N LYS A 15 -4.11 8.42 7.55
CA LYS A 15 -4.78 9.71 7.76
C LYS A 15 -3.85 10.91 7.99
N ARG A 16 -2.55 10.70 8.18
CA ARG A 16 -1.57 11.81 8.08
C ARG A 16 -1.24 11.98 6.61
N GLY A 17 -2.16 12.60 5.88
CA GLY A 17 -1.96 12.93 4.47
C GLY A 17 -0.59 13.55 4.26
N THR A 18 0.09 13.11 3.21
CA THR A 18 1.30 13.74 2.67
C THR A 18 1.09 15.21 2.26
N ASN A 19 -0.12 15.75 2.47
CA ASN A 19 -0.56 17.08 2.05
C ASN A 19 -0.40 18.18 3.12
N ASP A 20 -0.04 17.85 4.37
CA ASP A 20 0.02 18.87 5.44
C ASP A 20 1.47 19.26 5.79
N THR A 21 2.13 19.96 4.86
CA THR A 21 3.31 20.75 5.20
C THR A 21 2.87 21.95 6.02
N ARG A 22 2.94 21.85 7.35
CA ARG A 22 2.73 22.99 8.25
C ARG A 22 3.66 24.16 7.87
N THR A 23 3.07 25.18 7.26
CA THR A 23 3.67 26.47 6.93
C THR A 23 3.43 27.49 8.06
N ALA A 24 4.36 28.44 8.17
CA ALA A 24 4.37 29.63 9.05
C ALA A 24 4.53 29.44 10.58
N ALA A 25 3.78 28.57 11.25
CA ALA A 25 3.84 28.48 12.73
C ALA A 25 5.19 27.96 13.27
N SER A 26 5.89 27.12 12.50
CA SER A 26 7.22 26.61 12.85
C SER A 26 8.31 27.68 12.76
N ALA A 27 8.24 28.59 11.77
CA ALA A 27 9.25 29.64 11.59
C ALA A 27 9.30 30.62 12.78
N LYS A 28 8.13 30.92 13.37
CA LYS A 28 8.01 31.82 14.53
C LYS A 28 8.39 31.14 15.85
N ALA A 29 8.11 29.83 15.99
CA ALA A 29 8.44 29.06 17.19
C ALA A 29 9.94 28.72 17.32
N TYR A 30 10.70 28.73 16.22
CA TYR A 30 12.14 28.41 16.20
C TYR A 30 13.05 29.62 15.99
N GLY A 31 12.58 30.84 16.30
CA GLY A 31 13.44 32.01 16.46
C GLY A 31 14.20 32.45 15.20
N GLY A 32 13.65 32.22 14.01
CA GLY A 32 14.29 32.65 12.76
C GLY A 32 15.55 31.86 12.36
N ALA A 33 15.81 30.71 12.99
CA ALA A 33 16.93 29.86 12.58
C ALA A 33 16.73 29.37 11.14
N ALA A 34 17.68 29.68 10.26
CA ALA A 34 17.68 29.26 8.86
C ALA A 34 17.50 27.74 8.76
N VAL A 35 16.58 27.30 7.89
CA VAL A 35 16.37 25.88 7.59
C VAL A 35 17.71 25.25 7.22
N ALA A 36 18.09 24.17 7.88
CA ALA A 36 19.37 23.51 7.62
C ALA A 36 19.55 23.21 6.12
N SER A 37 20.73 23.50 5.59
CA SER A 37 21.07 23.17 4.20
C SER A 37 20.91 21.65 3.95
N PRO A 38 20.42 21.22 2.79
CA PRO A 38 20.46 19.80 2.40
C PRO A 38 21.87 19.20 2.45
N TRP A 39 22.91 20.02 2.34
CA TRP A 39 24.31 19.58 2.34
C TRP A 39 24.96 19.59 3.73
N ALA A 40 24.32 20.22 4.72
CA ALA A 40 24.85 20.31 6.08
C ALA A 40 24.55 19.03 6.87
N VAL A 41 25.59 18.37 7.37
CA VAL A 41 25.42 17.18 8.22
C VAL A 41 24.79 17.59 9.55
N PRO A 42 23.70 16.93 10.00
CA PRO A 42 23.11 17.21 11.31
C PRO A 42 24.11 17.05 12.46
N LYS A 43 23.98 17.86 13.51
CA LYS A 43 24.79 17.71 14.74
C LYS A 43 24.62 16.30 15.30
N GLY A 44 25.73 15.58 15.50
CA GLY A 44 25.71 14.18 15.93
C GLY A 44 25.54 13.14 14.81
N GLY A 45 25.49 13.57 13.56
CA GLY A 45 25.40 12.73 12.36
C GLY A 45 23.97 12.37 11.96
N ILE A 46 23.81 11.97 10.70
CA ILE A 46 22.49 11.69 10.11
C ILE A 46 21.72 10.59 10.86
N LYS A 47 22.42 9.59 11.42
CA LYS A 47 21.81 8.47 12.16
C LYS A 47 21.16 8.88 13.49
N LYS A 48 21.51 10.05 14.03
CA LYS A 48 20.90 10.61 15.25
C LYS A 48 19.85 11.68 14.93
N SER A 49 19.56 11.93 13.65
CA SER A 49 18.62 12.96 13.23
C SER A 49 17.16 12.51 13.34
N PRO A 50 16.22 13.45 13.54
CA PRO A 50 14.78 13.21 13.38
C PRO A 50 14.40 12.54 12.05
N ALA A 51 15.07 12.89 10.95
CA ALA A 51 14.82 12.28 9.65
C ALA A 51 15.12 10.77 9.64
N TRP A 52 16.19 10.33 10.30
CA TRP A 52 16.52 8.91 10.41
C TRP A 52 15.46 8.14 11.19
N GLN A 53 14.97 8.72 12.30
CA GLN A 53 13.90 8.10 13.07
C GLN A 53 12.60 8.01 12.26
N LEU A 54 12.22 9.08 11.55
CA LEU A 54 11.02 9.08 10.71
C LEU A 54 11.09 8.01 9.61
N VAL A 55 12.24 7.87 8.95
CA VAL A 55 12.43 6.83 7.93
C VAL A 55 12.36 5.43 8.55
N ALA A 56 12.95 5.21 9.73
CA ALA A 56 12.85 3.93 10.43
C ALA A 56 11.41 3.58 10.78
N ASP A 57 10.66 4.54 11.32
CA ASP A 57 9.25 4.40 11.71
C ASP A 57 8.36 4.08 10.50
N ARG A 58 8.59 4.74 9.35
CA ARG A 58 7.84 4.49 8.11
C ARG A 58 8.12 3.12 7.50
N ILE A 59 9.33 2.60 7.66
CA ILE A 59 9.68 1.24 7.23
C ILE A 59 9.13 0.20 8.22
N GLY A 60 8.82 0.60 9.45
CA GLY A 60 8.41 -0.32 10.52
C GLY A 60 9.59 -1.12 11.09
N VAL A 61 10.80 -0.58 11.07
CA VAL A 61 12.00 -1.26 11.58
C VAL A 61 12.69 -0.45 12.66
N HIS A 62 13.41 -1.14 13.54
CA HIS A 62 14.31 -0.47 14.47
C HIS A 62 15.39 0.32 13.69
N PRO A 63 15.79 1.54 14.12
CA PRO A 63 16.78 2.37 13.42
C PRO A 63 18.11 1.67 13.09
N SER A 64 18.54 0.69 13.89
CA SER A 64 19.76 -0.10 13.64
C SER A 64 19.60 -1.17 12.55
N LYS A 65 18.37 -1.51 12.17
CA LYS A 65 18.02 -2.50 11.13
C LYS A 65 17.53 -1.83 9.84
N MET A 66 17.85 -0.55 9.64
CA MET A 66 17.41 0.19 8.47
C MET A 66 18.02 -0.42 7.19
N PRO A 67 17.22 -0.74 6.17
CA PRO A 67 17.75 -1.27 4.92
C PRO A 67 18.65 -0.24 4.22
N PRO A 68 19.58 -0.70 3.35
CA PRO A 68 20.37 0.18 2.50
C PRO A 68 19.47 1.14 1.71
N PRO A 69 19.89 2.40 1.48
CA PRO A 69 19.11 3.41 0.78
C PRO A 69 18.48 2.93 -0.53
N GLU A 70 19.22 2.15 -1.33
CA GLU A 70 18.82 1.62 -2.64
C GLU A 70 17.64 0.64 -2.55
N LYS A 71 17.47 -0.01 -1.39
CA LYS A 71 16.41 -1.00 -1.14
C LYS A 71 15.13 -0.37 -0.57
N ARG A 72 15.14 0.91 -0.24
CA ARG A 72 13.96 1.61 0.30
C ARG A 72 12.98 1.98 -0.81
N LEU A 73 11.71 2.22 -0.45
CA LEU A 73 10.68 2.56 -1.43
C LEU A 73 10.93 3.91 -2.10
N GLY A 74 11.47 4.89 -1.37
CA GLY A 74 11.78 6.22 -1.91
C GLY A 74 12.90 6.24 -2.95
N ALA A 75 13.69 5.18 -3.10
CA ALA A 75 14.75 5.13 -4.11
C ALA A 75 14.14 5.25 -5.53
N PRO A 76 14.81 5.94 -6.48
CA PRO A 76 14.45 5.90 -7.89
C PRO A 76 14.35 4.45 -8.38
N ILE A 77 13.41 4.19 -9.27
CA ILE A 77 13.09 2.86 -9.79
C ILE A 77 13.84 2.61 -11.10
N LYS A 78 13.78 3.57 -12.02
CA LYS A 78 14.42 3.46 -13.34
C LYS A 78 15.04 4.79 -13.71
N GLY A 79 16.36 4.78 -13.90
CA GLY A 79 17.12 6.02 -14.03
C GLY A 79 17.02 6.86 -12.76
N GLY A 80 17.57 8.07 -12.82
CA GLY A 80 17.52 9.00 -11.71
C GLY A 80 18.88 9.30 -11.10
N TYR A 81 18.89 10.32 -10.24
CA TYR A 81 20.14 10.83 -9.68
C TYR A 81 20.77 9.82 -8.71
N PRO A 82 22.06 9.47 -8.85
CA PRO A 82 22.69 8.46 -8.03
C PRO A 82 22.56 8.75 -6.53
N ILE A 83 22.03 7.80 -5.75
CA ILE A 83 21.78 7.97 -4.31
C ILE A 83 23.04 8.37 -3.54
N LYS A 84 24.20 7.84 -3.92
CA LYS A 84 25.51 8.22 -3.34
C LYS A 84 25.88 9.70 -3.50
N LYS A 85 25.25 10.41 -4.45
CA LYS A 85 25.43 11.83 -4.70
C LYS A 85 24.36 12.70 -4.04
N TRP A 86 23.37 12.10 -3.37
CA TRP A 86 22.35 12.85 -2.67
C TRP A 86 22.97 13.70 -1.56
N PRO A 87 22.35 14.84 -1.22
CA PRO A 87 22.84 15.68 -0.14
C PRO A 87 22.93 14.92 1.19
N ALA A 88 23.98 15.16 1.97
CA ALA A 88 24.27 14.42 3.21
C ALA A 88 23.15 14.51 4.27
N ASN A 89 22.29 15.51 4.17
CA ASN A 89 21.15 15.74 5.06
C ASN A 89 19.81 15.20 4.53
N VAL A 90 19.83 14.46 3.42
CA VAL A 90 18.66 13.87 2.77
C VAL A 90 18.78 12.35 2.78
N LEU A 91 17.84 11.69 3.46
CA LEU A 91 17.76 10.24 3.50
C LEU A 91 16.75 9.74 2.48
N VAL A 92 17.05 8.65 1.79
CA VAL A 92 16.02 7.95 1.00
C VAL A 92 14.89 7.49 1.92
N ASP A 93 13.66 7.85 1.55
CA ASP A 93 12.47 7.64 2.35
C ASP A 93 12.03 6.15 2.37
N GLY A 94 11.38 5.75 3.45
CA GLY A 94 10.75 4.45 3.60
C GLY A 94 9.46 4.30 2.78
N GLU A 95 8.89 5.41 2.35
CA GLU A 95 7.68 5.50 1.55
C GLU A 95 7.97 6.14 0.18
N ARG A 96 7.00 6.02 -0.73
CA ARG A 96 7.00 6.67 -2.04
C ARG A 96 5.58 7.13 -2.36
N VAL A 97 5.42 8.38 -2.74
CA VAL A 97 4.13 8.90 -3.21
C VAL A 97 3.75 8.29 -4.56
N PHE A 98 2.46 8.00 -4.73
CA PHE A 98 1.93 7.20 -5.84
C PHE A 98 2.00 7.86 -7.22
N TRP A 99 2.27 9.16 -7.27
CA TRP A 99 2.39 9.93 -8.52
C TRP A 99 3.85 10.19 -8.94
N LEU A 100 4.83 9.73 -8.16
CA LEU A 100 6.23 10.08 -8.39
C LEU A 100 6.84 9.28 -9.56
N PRO A 101 7.31 9.94 -10.64
CA PRO A 101 7.91 9.27 -11.79
C PRO A 101 9.11 8.41 -11.42
N ASP A 102 9.33 7.31 -12.14
CA ASP A 102 10.36 6.30 -11.81
C ASP A 102 11.79 6.83 -11.67
N ASN A 103 12.14 7.89 -12.41
CA ASN A 103 13.47 8.50 -12.37
C ASN A 103 13.63 9.53 -11.25
N PHE A 104 12.57 9.82 -10.49
CA PHE A 104 12.63 10.65 -9.29
C PHE A 104 12.79 9.77 -8.04
N GLY A 105 13.55 10.28 -7.08
CA GLY A 105 13.62 9.74 -5.73
C GLY A 105 12.76 10.54 -4.75
N GLN A 106 12.33 9.91 -3.67
CA GLN A 106 11.73 10.54 -2.51
C GLN A 106 12.69 10.43 -1.33
N GLY A 107 12.87 11.54 -0.62
CA GLY A 107 13.72 11.61 0.55
C GLY A 107 13.05 12.34 1.72
N VAL A 108 13.69 12.19 2.88
CA VAL A 108 13.39 12.93 4.10
C VAL A 108 14.62 13.78 4.43
N LYS A 109 14.44 15.10 4.38
CA LYS A 109 15.44 16.09 4.77
C LYS A 109 15.27 16.47 6.24
N ASN A 110 16.35 16.52 7.02
CA ASN A 110 16.29 17.11 8.35
C ASN A 110 16.41 18.64 8.29
N THR A 111 15.54 19.38 8.96
CA THR A 111 15.50 20.87 8.85
C THR A 111 16.07 21.59 10.06
N GLY A 112 16.36 20.87 11.15
CA GLY A 112 16.84 21.44 12.42
C GLY A 112 16.60 20.51 13.61
N PRO A 113 16.58 21.02 14.86
CA PRO A 113 16.51 20.23 16.09
C PRO A 113 15.25 19.34 16.28
N GLY A 114 14.26 19.42 15.39
CA GLY A 114 13.06 18.58 15.48
C GLY A 114 12.20 18.53 14.22
N GLY A 115 12.65 19.10 13.11
CA GLY A 115 11.86 19.22 11.89
C GLY A 115 12.36 18.31 10.77
N THR A 116 11.43 17.84 9.95
CA THR A 116 11.72 17.10 8.72
C THR A 116 10.89 17.64 7.56
N TYR A 117 11.41 17.53 6.35
CA TYR A 117 10.64 17.75 5.12
C TYR A 117 10.72 16.54 4.21
N ILE A 118 9.61 16.24 3.55
CA ILE A 118 9.62 15.35 2.40
C ILE A 118 10.18 16.14 1.22
N VAL A 119 11.09 15.52 0.49
CA VAL A 119 11.70 16.09 -0.70
C VAL A 119 11.66 15.10 -1.84
N TRP A 120 11.65 15.61 -3.05
CA TRP A 120 11.77 14.82 -4.27
C TRP A 120 13.05 15.20 -5.00
N VAL A 121 13.84 14.21 -5.38
CA VAL A 121 15.12 14.40 -6.06
C VAL A 121 14.94 14.01 -7.52
N GLY A 122 15.00 14.99 -8.42
CA GLY A 122 14.89 14.80 -9.85
C GLY A 122 16.09 14.08 -10.45
N PRO A 123 16.04 13.69 -11.74
CA PRO A 123 17.10 12.94 -12.40
C PRO A 123 18.45 13.67 -12.43
N GLU A 124 18.43 15.00 -12.45
CA GLU A 124 19.62 15.87 -12.43
C GLU A 124 20.10 16.22 -11.01
N GLY A 125 19.49 15.63 -9.97
CA GLY A 125 19.84 15.88 -8.57
C GLY A 125 19.23 17.15 -7.97
N ARG A 126 18.37 17.85 -8.73
CA ARG A 126 17.57 18.98 -8.24
C ARG A 126 16.60 18.49 -7.15
N ILE A 127 16.47 19.28 -6.09
CA ILE A 127 15.59 18.98 -4.94
C ILE A 127 14.33 19.82 -5.05
N HIS A 128 13.19 19.17 -4.93
CA HIS A 128 11.86 19.77 -4.92
C HIS A 128 11.22 19.53 -3.55
N TYR A 129 10.47 20.52 -3.06
CA TYR A 129 9.74 20.45 -1.78
C TYR A 129 8.23 20.39 -1.98
N HIS A 130 7.76 20.65 -3.20
CA HIS A 130 6.34 20.55 -3.55
C HIS A 130 6.14 19.83 -4.89
N ARG A 131 5.00 19.14 -5.01
CA ARG A 131 4.60 18.44 -6.24
C ARG A 131 4.61 19.35 -7.47
N HIS A 132 4.07 20.57 -7.36
CA HIS A 132 4.00 21.50 -8.50
C HIS A 132 5.39 21.89 -9.04
N GLU A 133 6.44 21.79 -8.23
CA GLU A 133 7.81 22.02 -8.69
C GLU A 133 8.33 20.87 -9.53
N VAL A 134 7.94 19.63 -9.20
CA VAL A 134 8.19 18.44 -10.02
C VAL A 134 7.44 18.55 -11.35
N GLU A 135 6.17 18.96 -11.31
CA GLU A 135 5.35 19.17 -12.51
C GLU A 135 5.92 20.26 -13.42
N ARG A 136 6.41 21.36 -12.84
CA ARG A 136 7.11 22.42 -13.57
C ARG A 136 8.38 21.93 -14.24
N ASP A 137 9.16 21.10 -13.55
CA ASP A 137 10.40 20.50 -14.10
C ASP A 137 10.10 19.54 -15.25
N LEU A 138 8.98 18.81 -15.17
CA LEU A 138 8.51 17.90 -16.21
C LEU A 138 7.76 18.59 -17.35
N GLY A 139 7.35 19.85 -17.18
CA GLY A 139 6.50 20.57 -18.13
C GLY A 139 5.07 20.02 -18.26
N ARG A 140 4.61 19.19 -17.30
CA ARG A 140 3.25 18.61 -17.30
C ARG A 140 2.79 18.19 -15.90
N PRO A 141 1.47 18.04 -15.67
CA PRO A 141 0.95 17.42 -14.46
C PRO A 141 1.43 15.96 -14.32
N VAL A 142 1.63 15.53 -13.07
CA VAL A 142 1.90 14.12 -12.74
C VAL A 142 0.60 13.40 -12.36
N THR A 143 0.53 12.12 -12.65
CA THR A 143 -0.65 11.28 -12.46
C THR A 143 -0.29 10.00 -11.70
N ALA A 144 -1.29 9.22 -11.30
CA ALA A 144 -1.02 7.92 -10.68
C ALA A 144 -0.30 6.93 -11.62
N LEU A 145 -0.40 7.12 -12.95
CA LEU A 145 0.33 6.32 -13.92
C LEU A 145 1.84 6.55 -13.87
N ASP A 146 2.27 7.76 -13.50
CA ASP A 146 3.70 8.08 -13.38
C ASP A 146 4.37 7.30 -12.24
N GLY A 147 3.64 7.02 -11.15
CA GLY A 147 4.18 6.31 -9.99
C GLY A 147 3.70 4.86 -9.84
N ILE A 148 3.11 4.26 -10.89
CA ILE A 148 2.56 2.90 -10.82
C ILE A 148 3.61 1.84 -10.48
N ASN A 149 4.83 1.96 -11.00
CA ASN A 149 5.91 1.03 -10.66
C ASN A 149 6.36 1.19 -9.20
N GLY A 150 6.18 2.38 -8.63
CA GLY A 150 6.35 2.62 -7.20
C GLY A 150 5.33 1.87 -6.35
N LEU A 151 4.08 1.80 -6.82
CA LEU A 151 3.04 0.99 -6.18
C LEU A 151 3.34 -0.50 -6.32
N PHE A 152 3.77 -0.99 -7.49
CA PHE A 152 4.20 -2.39 -7.65
C PHE A 152 5.35 -2.74 -6.69
N LYS A 153 6.39 -1.90 -6.62
CA LYS A 153 7.51 -2.09 -5.69
C LYS A 153 7.03 -2.13 -4.23
N LYS A 154 6.07 -1.27 -3.87
CA LYS A 154 5.45 -1.23 -2.53
C LYS A 154 4.69 -2.52 -2.24
N VAL A 155 3.83 -2.98 -3.15
CA VAL A 155 3.09 -4.24 -3.02
C VAL A 155 4.03 -5.44 -2.92
N GLN A 156 5.08 -5.51 -3.75
CA GLN A 156 6.08 -6.59 -3.69
C GLN A 156 6.89 -6.59 -2.38
N ALA A 157 7.07 -5.43 -1.76
CA ALA A 157 7.70 -5.34 -0.44
C ALA A 157 6.81 -5.92 0.67
N TRP A 158 5.49 -5.77 0.54
CA TRP A 158 4.50 -6.34 1.46
C TRP A 158 4.30 -7.84 1.21
N VAL A 159 3.97 -8.21 -0.02
CA VAL A 159 3.70 -9.58 -0.46
C VAL A 159 4.92 -10.12 -1.19
N LYS A 160 5.80 -10.78 -0.44
CA LYS A 160 7.06 -11.32 -0.98
C LYS A 160 6.79 -12.36 -2.07
N PRO A 161 7.69 -12.53 -3.07
CA PRO A 161 7.58 -13.61 -4.04
C PRO A 161 7.35 -14.98 -3.40
N GLY A 162 6.36 -15.71 -3.93
CA GLY A 162 5.94 -17.02 -3.41
C GLY A 162 5.23 -16.99 -2.04
N ALA A 163 4.81 -15.82 -1.55
CA ALA A 163 4.08 -15.71 -0.28
C ALA A 163 2.81 -16.58 -0.28
N ASP A 164 2.00 -16.49 -1.33
CA ASP A 164 0.75 -17.25 -1.44
C ASP A 164 1.00 -18.75 -1.44
N ALA A 165 1.96 -19.25 -2.22
CA ALA A 165 2.30 -20.67 -2.25
C ALA A 165 2.72 -21.19 -0.86
N ARG A 166 3.57 -20.45 -0.14
CA ARG A 166 3.97 -20.81 1.24
C ARG A 166 2.79 -20.73 2.20
N PHE A 167 1.94 -19.72 2.06
CA PHE A 167 0.74 -19.54 2.87
C PHE A 167 -0.23 -20.71 2.69
N LEU A 168 -0.62 -21.02 1.45
CA LEU A 168 -1.51 -22.13 1.12
C LEU A 168 -0.92 -23.48 1.58
N ALA A 169 0.38 -23.72 1.37
CA ALA A 169 1.06 -24.92 1.83
C ALA A 169 1.03 -25.07 3.37
N ARG A 170 1.15 -23.96 4.10
CA ARG A 170 1.17 -23.95 5.56
C ARG A 170 -0.23 -24.04 6.18
N LYS A 171 -1.24 -23.40 5.57
CA LYS A 171 -2.57 -23.19 6.18
C LYS A 171 -3.67 -24.11 5.65
N LEU A 172 -3.48 -24.71 4.48
CA LEU A 172 -4.39 -25.73 3.97
C LEU A 172 -3.88 -27.14 4.29
N SER A 173 -4.77 -28.03 4.69
CA SER A 173 -4.50 -29.46 4.83
C SER A 173 -4.18 -30.12 3.49
N ARG A 174 -3.64 -31.35 3.50
CA ARG A 174 -3.38 -32.09 2.25
C ARG A 174 -4.66 -32.34 1.44
N ALA A 175 -5.80 -32.53 2.10
CA ALA A 175 -7.09 -32.71 1.43
C ALA A 175 -7.56 -31.38 0.80
N GLU A 176 -7.51 -30.28 1.56
CA GLU A 176 -7.91 -28.95 1.09
C GLU A 176 -7.08 -28.46 -0.09
N ARG A 177 -5.77 -28.73 -0.10
CA ARG A 177 -4.88 -28.31 -1.20
C ARG A 177 -5.26 -28.91 -2.55
N LYS A 178 -5.94 -30.06 -2.59
CA LYS A 178 -6.45 -30.64 -3.85
C LYS A 178 -7.56 -29.81 -4.48
N HIS A 179 -8.17 -28.91 -3.72
CA HIS A 179 -9.29 -28.08 -4.15
C HIS A 179 -8.90 -26.64 -4.48
N VAL A 180 -7.62 -26.28 -4.39
CA VAL A 180 -7.11 -24.96 -4.76
C VAL A 180 -7.27 -24.78 -6.27
N PRO A 181 -8.19 -23.91 -6.74
CA PRO A 181 -8.30 -23.61 -8.16
C PRO A 181 -7.08 -22.79 -8.64
N PRO A 182 -6.70 -22.92 -9.93
CA PRO A 182 -5.75 -22.01 -10.54
C PRO A 182 -6.33 -20.58 -10.65
N ALA A 183 -5.48 -19.58 -10.90
CA ALA A 183 -5.89 -18.17 -10.86
C ALA A 183 -6.86 -17.80 -11.99
N GLU A 184 -6.75 -18.45 -13.15
CA GLU A 184 -7.58 -18.24 -14.34
C GLU A 184 -9.03 -18.69 -14.17
N ASP A 185 -9.32 -19.57 -13.19
CA ASP A 185 -10.67 -20.01 -12.83
C ASP A 185 -11.48 -18.94 -12.10
N PHE A 186 -10.86 -17.82 -11.74
CA PHE A 186 -11.51 -16.70 -11.07
C PHE A 186 -11.84 -15.55 -12.01
N HIS A 187 -12.99 -14.94 -11.76
CA HIS A 187 -13.34 -13.62 -12.25
C HIS A 187 -13.19 -12.62 -11.11
N PHE A 188 -12.10 -11.85 -11.12
CA PHE A 188 -11.85 -10.81 -10.13
C PHE A 188 -12.56 -9.52 -10.55
N ALA A 189 -13.58 -9.15 -9.79
CA ALA A 189 -14.41 -7.98 -10.02
C ALA A 189 -14.16 -6.95 -8.92
N VAL A 190 -13.56 -5.80 -9.28
CA VAL A 190 -13.46 -4.66 -8.36
C VAL A 190 -14.68 -3.78 -8.56
N VAL A 191 -15.45 -3.57 -7.50
CA VAL A 191 -16.63 -2.71 -7.51
C VAL A 191 -16.25 -1.35 -6.95
N SER A 192 -16.47 -0.30 -7.74
CA SER A 192 -15.93 1.02 -7.46
C SER A 192 -16.87 2.13 -7.94
N ALA A 193 -16.90 3.27 -7.26
CA ALA A 193 -17.68 4.42 -7.71
C ALA A 193 -16.95 5.72 -7.36
N ARG A 194 -16.76 6.60 -8.36
CA ARG A 194 -16.34 8.00 -8.19
C ARG A 194 -15.07 8.22 -7.35
N ARG A 195 -14.05 7.38 -7.55
CA ARG A 195 -12.72 7.58 -6.93
C ARG A 195 -11.64 8.02 -7.92
N ALA A 196 -11.78 7.70 -9.20
CA ALA A 196 -10.73 8.01 -10.19
C ALA A 196 -10.65 9.50 -10.56
N ASP A 197 -11.59 10.34 -10.13
CA ASP A 197 -11.67 11.78 -10.39
C ASP A 197 -10.79 12.63 -9.44
N THR A 198 -10.44 12.09 -8.28
CA THR A 198 -9.55 12.76 -7.31
C THR A 198 -8.21 12.05 -7.22
N LEU A 199 -7.14 12.81 -6.97
CA LEU A 199 -5.81 12.23 -6.79
C LEU A 199 -5.76 11.20 -5.66
N ASP A 200 -6.38 11.51 -4.52
CA ASP A 200 -6.43 10.60 -3.37
C ASP A 200 -7.21 9.32 -3.70
N GLY A 201 -8.30 9.42 -4.46
CA GLY A 201 -9.05 8.25 -4.91
C GLY A 201 -8.27 7.42 -5.95
N GLN A 202 -7.53 8.07 -6.86
CA GLN A 202 -6.62 7.39 -7.81
C GLN A 202 -5.54 6.58 -7.07
N GLN A 203 -5.03 7.06 -5.94
CA GLN A 203 -4.07 6.30 -5.13
C GLN A 203 -4.65 4.96 -4.68
N GLY A 204 -5.87 4.95 -4.13
CA GLY A 204 -6.52 3.72 -3.68
C GLY A 204 -6.79 2.75 -4.83
N VAL A 205 -7.36 3.27 -5.92
CA VAL A 205 -7.66 2.50 -7.14
C VAL A 205 -6.40 1.84 -7.70
N MET A 206 -5.32 2.61 -7.87
CA MET A 206 -4.08 2.07 -8.43
C MET A 206 -3.35 1.14 -7.47
N LEU A 207 -3.54 1.29 -6.15
CA LEU A 207 -3.00 0.34 -5.16
C LEU A 207 -3.70 -1.02 -5.25
N VAL A 208 -5.02 -1.05 -5.45
CA VAL A 208 -5.76 -2.30 -5.68
C VAL A 208 -5.33 -2.94 -7.01
N GLU A 209 -5.24 -2.16 -8.09
CA GLU A 209 -4.72 -2.66 -9.38
C GLU A 209 -3.31 -3.24 -9.24
N ALA A 210 -2.45 -2.58 -8.45
CA ALA A 210 -1.09 -3.05 -8.17
C ALA A 210 -1.04 -4.38 -7.42
N GLN A 211 -1.97 -4.62 -6.49
CA GLN A 211 -2.09 -5.89 -5.77
C GLN A 211 -2.44 -7.05 -6.71
N PHE A 212 -3.39 -6.84 -7.62
CA PHE A 212 -3.77 -7.87 -8.59
C PHE A 212 -2.68 -8.14 -9.63
N ARG A 213 -2.11 -7.08 -10.23
CA ARG A 213 -1.06 -7.24 -11.26
C ARG A 213 0.19 -7.90 -10.71
N SER A 214 0.56 -7.57 -9.47
CA SER A 214 1.70 -8.22 -8.79
C SER A 214 1.46 -9.71 -8.55
N ALA A 215 0.21 -10.15 -8.53
CA ALA A 215 -0.20 -11.56 -8.47
C ALA A 215 -0.46 -12.18 -9.86
N GLY A 216 -0.14 -11.48 -10.94
CA GLY A 216 -0.26 -11.99 -12.31
C GLY A 216 -1.68 -11.99 -12.89
N VAL A 217 -2.64 -11.30 -12.25
CA VAL A 217 -4.01 -11.20 -12.73
C VAL A 217 -4.42 -9.75 -12.97
N ARG A 218 -5.42 -9.52 -13.82
CA ARG A 218 -6.01 -8.20 -14.07
C ARG A 218 -7.50 -8.26 -13.73
N PRO A 219 -7.99 -7.45 -12.79
CA PRO A 219 -9.40 -7.44 -12.44
C PRO A 219 -10.20 -6.63 -13.46
N THR A 220 -11.49 -6.94 -13.57
CA THR A 220 -12.46 -6.07 -14.25
C THR A 220 -13.05 -5.09 -13.23
N TRP A 221 -13.05 -3.81 -13.56
CA TRP A 221 -13.56 -2.72 -12.74
C TRP A 221 -15.00 -2.40 -13.14
N TYR A 222 -15.92 -2.61 -12.21
CA TYR A 222 -17.34 -2.32 -12.37
C TYR A 222 -17.65 -0.97 -11.78
N VAL A 223 -17.96 0.00 -12.65
CA VAL A 223 -18.13 1.40 -12.27
C VAL A 223 -19.45 1.99 -12.73
N ASP A 224 -19.82 3.14 -12.18
CA ASP A 224 -20.94 3.91 -12.72
C ASP A 224 -20.57 4.52 -14.10
N ALA A 225 -21.60 4.78 -14.92
CA ALA A 225 -21.40 5.30 -16.27
C ALA A 225 -20.58 6.62 -16.31
N PRO A 226 -20.82 7.62 -15.44
CA PRO A 226 -20.01 8.84 -15.39
C PRO A 226 -18.53 8.59 -15.09
N SER A 227 -18.20 7.57 -14.28
CA SER A 227 -16.82 7.28 -13.89
C SER A 227 -16.02 6.56 -14.97
N LEU A 228 -16.67 5.92 -15.96
CA LEU A 228 -16.01 5.01 -16.91
C LEU A 228 -14.78 5.62 -17.59
N ALA A 229 -14.88 6.85 -18.06
CA ALA A 229 -13.79 7.53 -18.75
C ALA A 229 -12.56 7.74 -17.85
N ALA A 230 -12.77 8.13 -16.58
CA ALA A 230 -11.69 8.36 -15.63
C ALA A 230 -10.92 7.06 -15.29
N TYR A 231 -11.62 5.93 -15.12
CA TYR A 231 -10.96 4.64 -14.87
C TYR A 231 -10.19 4.14 -16.10
N ARG A 232 -10.74 4.34 -17.31
CA ARG A 232 -10.04 4.00 -18.55
C ARG A 232 -8.81 4.89 -18.77
N ALA A 233 -8.85 6.16 -18.37
CA ALA A 233 -7.68 7.04 -18.41
C ALA A 233 -6.53 6.55 -17.51
N LEU A 234 -6.83 5.75 -16.47
CA LEU A 234 -5.85 5.03 -15.64
C LEU A 234 -5.44 3.66 -16.22
N SER A 235 -5.81 3.36 -17.47
CA SER A 235 -5.54 2.07 -18.13
C SER A 235 -6.15 0.85 -17.41
N LEU A 236 -7.27 1.04 -16.71
CA LEU A 236 -8.00 -0.03 -16.03
C LEU A 236 -8.97 -0.73 -16.99
N ASP A 237 -9.19 -2.03 -16.77
CA ASP A 237 -10.23 -2.78 -17.50
C ASP A 237 -11.60 -2.46 -16.92
N ALA A 238 -12.14 -1.28 -17.27
CA ALA A 238 -13.37 -0.77 -16.69
C ALA A 238 -14.58 -0.90 -17.64
N LYS A 239 -15.73 -1.27 -17.04
CA LYS A 239 -17.03 -1.29 -17.71
C LYS A 239 -18.15 -0.78 -16.80
N VAL A 240 -19.28 -0.43 -17.42
CA VAL A 240 -20.46 0.09 -16.72
C VAL A 240 -21.17 -1.05 -16.00
N GLY A 241 -21.16 -1.02 -14.66
CA GLY A 241 -21.94 -1.92 -13.81
C GLY A 241 -23.11 -1.22 -13.09
N GLY A 242 -23.15 0.12 -13.12
CA GLY A 242 -24.11 0.91 -12.35
C GLY A 242 -23.56 1.27 -10.96
N LYS A 243 -24.44 1.42 -9.97
CA LYS A 243 -24.05 1.67 -8.57
C LYS A 243 -23.68 0.35 -7.87
N LEU A 244 -23.45 0.38 -6.55
CA LEU A 244 -22.98 -0.76 -5.75
C LEU A 244 -23.72 -2.09 -6.03
N THR A 245 -25.03 -2.17 -5.80
CA THR A 245 -25.77 -3.43 -5.98
C THR A 245 -25.83 -3.88 -7.43
N PRO A 246 -26.20 -3.02 -8.42
CA PRO A 246 -26.14 -3.40 -9.84
C PRO A 246 -24.77 -3.91 -10.29
N ALA A 247 -23.68 -3.25 -9.87
CA ALA A 247 -22.32 -3.64 -10.22
C ALA A 247 -21.95 -5.01 -9.66
N ARG A 248 -22.34 -5.30 -8.41
CA ARG A 248 -22.13 -6.61 -7.77
C ARG A 248 -22.93 -7.72 -8.46
N ASN A 249 -24.18 -7.46 -8.84
CA ASN A 249 -24.99 -8.44 -9.56
C ASN A 249 -24.42 -8.73 -10.95
N LEU A 250 -24.03 -7.69 -11.69
CA LEU A 250 -23.41 -7.86 -13.00
C LEU A 250 -22.11 -8.65 -12.91
N ALA A 251 -21.29 -8.42 -11.88
CA ALA A 251 -20.08 -9.21 -11.65
C ALA A 251 -20.37 -10.72 -11.45
N LEU A 252 -21.46 -11.06 -10.75
CA LEU A 252 -21.90 -12.46 -10.60
C LEU A 252 -22.38 -13.05 -11.93
N GLU A 253 -23.17 -12.29 -12.68
CA GLU A 253 -23.68 -12.70 -14.00
C GLU A 253 -22.54 -12.96 -14.99
N ASP A 254 -21.55 -12.08 -15.04
CA ASP A 254 -20.37 -12.25 -15.88
C ASP A 254 -19.55 -13.47 -15.47
N ALA A 255 -19.28 -13.64 -14.18
CA ALA A 255 -18.56 -14.80 -13.68
C ALA A 255 -19.29 -16.11 -14.05
N ALA A 256 -20.62 -16.14 -13.87
CA ALA A 256 -21.44 -17.28 -14.24
C ALA A 256 -21.39 -17.55 -15.76
N LYS A 257 -21.50 -16.50 -16.59
CA LYS A 257 -21.38 -16.60 -18.06
C LYS A 257 -20.01 -17.11 -18.50
N MET A 258 -18.95 -16.76 -17.76
CA MET A 258 -17.58 -17.21 -18.02
C MET A 258 -17.30 -18.61 -17.45
N GLY A 259 -18.20 -19.19 -16.65
CA GLY A 259 -17.96 -20.45 -15.93
C GLY A 259 -16.88 -20.31 -14.84
N LYS A 260 -16.73 -19.12 -14.25
CA LYS A 260 -15.67 -18.78 -13.28
C LYS A 260 -16.21 -18.53 -11.87
N LEU A 261 -15.34 -18.65 -10.88
CA LEU A 261 -15.61 -18.23 -9.52
C LEU A 261 -15.62 -16.69 -9.43
N CYS A 262 -16.72 -16.09 -8.99
CA CYS A 262 -16.78 -14.65 -8.78
C CYS A 262 -16.05 -14.24 -7.50
N VAL A 263 -15.12 -13.28 -7.60
CA VAL A 263 -14.48 -12.63 -6.45
C VAL A 263 -14.79 -11.15 -6.52
N GLN A 264 -15.58 -10.64 -5.57
CA GLN A 264 -15.91 -9.21 -5.49
C GLN A 264 -15.00 -8.52 -4.48
N VAL A 265 -14.41 -7.40 -4.89
CA VAL A 265 -13.42 -6.65 -4.09
C VAL A 265 -13.78 -5.17 -4.07
N SER A 266 -13.57 -4.53 -2.91
CA SER A 266 -13.71 -3.08 -2.75
C SER A 266 -12.52 -2.33 -3.35
N ASP A 267 -12.73 -1.09 -3.78
CA ASP A 267 -11.72 -0.25 -4.41
C ASP A 267 -10.75 0.46 -3.44
N ASP A 268 -10.95 0.28 -2.14
CA ASP A 268 -10.18 0.90 -1.06
C ASP A 268 -9.41 -0.08 -0.19
N ILE A 269 -9.22 -1.31 -0.67
CA ILE A 269 -8.40 -2.30 0.02
C ILE A 269 -6.92 -1.89 -0.03
N SER A 270 -6.38 -1.60 1.15
CA SER A 270 -4.98 -1.17 1.29
C SER A 270 -3.99 -2.33 1.31
N LEU A 271 -4.37 -3.49 1.87
CA LEU A 271 -3.55 -4.68 2.02
C LEU A 271 -4.44 -5.89 2.31
N TRP A 272 -3.95 -7.10 2.00
CA TRP A 272 -4.57 -8.37 2.41
C TRP A 272 -3.68 -9.07 3.42
N GLU A 273 -4.23 -9.34 4.60
CA GLU A 273 -3.52 -10.01 5.68
C GLU A 273 -4.35 -11.17 6.20
N TYR A 274 -3.69 -12.30 6.40
CA TYR A 274 -4.24 -13.44 7.11
C TYR A 274 -3.75 -13.43 8.54
N TYR A 275 -4.69 -13.58 9.47
CA TYR A 275 -4.41 -13.76 10.88
C TYR A 275 -4.88 -15.15 11.33
N ASP A 276 -4.01 -15.87 12.03
CA ASP A 276 -4.35 -17.14 12.68
C ASP A 276 -4.60 -16.89 14.16
N ILE A 277 -5.84 -16.54 14.53
CA ILE A 277 -6.18 -16.12 15.88
C ILE A 277 -7.20 -17.09 16.46
N PRO A 278 -6.78 -18.10 17.25
CA PRO A 278 -7.69 -19.02 17.92
C PRO A 278 -8.75 -18.29 18.76
N LYS A 279 -8.39 -17.14 19.37
CA LYS A 279 -9.32 -16.34 20.17
C LYS A 279 -10.52 -15.81 19.37
N MET A 280 -10.42 -15.66 18.04
CA MET A 280 -11.52 -15.18 17.20
C MET A 280 -12.72 -16.12 17.21
N GLU A 281 -12.52 -17.41 17.45
CA GLU A 281 -13.61 -18.39 17.59
C GLU A 281 -14.56 -18.05 18.76
N ASN A 282 -14.03 -17.34 19.78
CA ASN A 282 -14.76 -16.98 20.98
C ASN A 282 -15.25 -15.53 21.00
N CYS A 283 -14.85 -14.70 20.03
CA CYS A 283 -15.24 -13.28 20.01
C CYS A 283 -16.70 -13.05 19.57
N GLY A 284 -17.36 -14.06 19.00
CA GLY A 284 -18.74 -13.96 18.52
C GLY A 284 -18.92 -12.76 17.57
N ASN A 285 -19.91 -11.91 17.86
CA ASN A 285 -20.22 -10.69 17.09
C ASN A 285 -19.66 -9.40 17.74
N ASP A 286 -18.78 -9.49 18.74
CA ASP A 286 -18.20 -8.30 19.38
C ASP A 286 -16.98 -7.78 18.61
N PHE A 287 -17.22 -6.80 17.74
CA PHE A 287 -16.17 -6.15 16.96
C PHE A 287 -15.05 -5.54 17.82
N THR A 288 -15.32 -5.14 19.05
CA THR A 288 -14.28 -4.58 19.94
C THR A 288 -13.28 -5.66 20.33
N GLN A 289 -13.77 -6.84 20.70
CA GLN A 289 -12.92 -7.99 21.04
C GLN A 289 -12.17 -8.52 19.82
N CYS A 290 -12.84 -8.65 18.68
CA CYS A 290 -12.20 -9.04 17.41
C CYS A 290 -11.05 -8.08 17.06
N ASN A 291 -11.29 -6.77 17.12
CA ASN A 291 -10.27 -5.76 16.82
C ASN A 291 -9.11 -5.79 17.82
N ALA A 292 -9.37 -6.03 19.11
CA ALA A 292 -8.33 -6.17 20.12
C ALA A 292 -7.46 -7.42 19.87
N ALA A 293 -8.08 -8.55 19.51
CA ALA A 293 -7.37 -9.79 19.21
C ALA A 293 -6.51 -9.69 17.94
N VAL A 294 -7.04 -9.04 16.88
CA VAL A 294 -6.28 -8.74 15.66
C VAL A 294 -5.09 -7.84 15.98
N ARG A 295 -5.28 -6.80 16.80
CA ARG A 295 -4.19 -5.92 17.22
C ARG A 295 -3.12 -6.65 18.03
N GLU A 296 -3.52 -7.52 18.94
CA GLU A 296 -2.57 -8.35 19.72
C GLU A 296 -1.73 -9.24 18.78
N ALA A 297 -2.37 -9.87 17.79
CA ALA A 297 -1.71 -10.70 16.80
C ALA A 297 -0.77 -9.88 15.89
N ASP A 298 -1.18 -8.67 15.50
CA ASP A 298 -0.37 -7.72 14.73
C ASP A 298 0.87 -7.27 15.52
N ASP A 299 0.69 -6.89 16.79
CA ASP A 299 1.78 -6.52 17.71
C ASP A 299 2.75 -7.68 17.96
N ALA A 300 2.26 -8.92 17.87
CA ALA A 300 3.04 -10.15 17.94
C ALA A 300 3.69 -10.55 16.59
N GLY A 301 3.43 -9.83 15.50
CA GLY A 301 3.97 -10.10 14.18
C GLY A 301 3.42 -11.38 13.54
N GLN A 302 2.16 -11.73 13.85
CA GLN A 302 1.49 -12.94 13.36
C GLN A 302 0.74 -12.73 12.03
N ALA A 303 0.63 -11.48 11.57
CA ALA A 303 0.04 -11.15 10.27
C ALA A 303 0.83 -11.77 9.12
N ILE A 304 0.15 -12.44 8.20
CA ILE A 304 0.73 -12.96 6.96
C ILE A 304 0.16 -12.16 5.81
N ALA A 305 0.96 -11.26 5.23
CA ALA A 305 0.60 -10.57 4.00
C ALA A 305 0.49 -11.57 2.84
N ILE A 306 -0.65 -11.54 2.14
CA ILE A 306 -0.97 -12.39 1.00
C ILE A 306 -1.49 -11.54 -0.16
N SER A 307 -1.60 -12.11 -1.35
CA SER A 307 -2.25 -11.45 -2.47
C SER A 307 -3.77 -11.67 -2.46
N PRO A 308 -4.56 -10.87 -3.19
CA PRO A 308 -5.99 -11.15 -3.39
C PRO A 308 -6.23 -12.52 -4.05
N VAL A 309 -5.31 -13.00 -4.88
CA VAL A 309 -5.40 -14.34 -5.50
C VAL A 309 -5.21 -15.42 -4.45
N GLY A 310 -4.18 -15.30 -3.60
CA GLY A 310 -3.93 -16.23 -2.50
C GLY A 310 -5.10 -16.30 -1.51
N ALA A 311 -5.72 -15.16 -1.20
CA ALA A 311 -6.92 -15.09 -0.36
C ALA A 311 -8.10 -15.84 -1.01
N ALA A 312 -8.39 -15.57 -2.28
CA ALA A 312 -9.48 -16.24 -3.01
C ALA A 312 -9.27 -17.76 -3.13
N GLN A 313 -8.04 -18.18 -3.45
CA GLN A 313 -7.65 -19.59 -3.51
C GLN A 313 -7.84 -20.31 -2.17
N PHE A 314 -7.43 -19.67 -1.07
CA PHE A 314 -7.61 -20.22 0.27
C PHE A 314 -9.08 -20.42 0.61
N MET A 315 -9.92 -19.40 0.39
CA MET A 315 -11.36 -19.48 0.65
C MET A 315 -12.03 -20.56 -0.20
N ALA A 316 -11.75 -20.59 -1.51
CA ALA A 316 -12.32 -21.59 -2.41
C ALA A 316 -11.94 -23.02 -2.01
N ALA A 317 -10.68 -23.25 -1.64
CA ALA A 317 -10.20 -24.56 -1.18
C ALA A 317 -10.91 -25.01 0.11
N LYS A 318 -11.02 -24.11 1.10
CA LYS A 318 -11.75 -24.38 2.35
C LYS A 318 -13.21 -24.73 2.10
N MET A 319 -13.92 -23.93 1.30
CA MET A 319 -15.33 -24.16 0.99
C MET A 319 -15.56 -25.50 0.28
N ARG A 320 -14.72 -25.86 -0.68
CA ARG A 320 -14.84 -27.09 -1.46
C ARG A 320 -14.52 -28.36 -0.65
N ALA A 321 -13.66 -28.23 0.37
CA ALA A 321 -13.26 -29.31 1.25
C ALA A 321 -14.17 -29.46 2.49
N ALA A 322 -15.09 -28.53 2.72
CA ALA A 322 -16.00 -28.57 3.85
C ALA A 322 -16.88 -29.84 3.81
N VAL A 323 -17.18 -30.37 4.99
CA VAL A 323 -18.20 -31.42 5.15
C VAL A 323 -19.56 -30.81 4.78
N GLU A 324 -20.45 -31.63 4.21
CA GLU A 324 -21.76 -31.16 3.77
C GLU A 324 -22.57 -30.51 4.91
N PRO A 325 -23.29 -29.40 4.63
CA PRO A 325 -23.41 -28.75 3.33
C PRO A 325 -22.19 -27.88 2.98
N ARG A 326 -21.69 -28.00 1.74
CA ARG A 326 -20.59 -27.15 1.27
C ARG A 326 -21.05 -25.69 1.12
N PRO A 327 -20.35 -24.72 1.74
CA PRO A 327 -20.67 -23.30 1.58
C PRO A 327 -20.54 -22.86 0.13
N ARG A 328 -21.45 -21.97 -0.30
CA ARG A 328 -21.41 -21.33 -1.64
C ARG A 328 -20.90 -19.89 -1.62
N LEU A 329 -20.74 -19.32 -0.43
CA LEU A 329 -20.26 -17.96 -0.21
C LEU A 329 -19.21 -17.99 0.91
N ALA A 330 -18.16 -17.19 0.73
CA ALA A 330 -17.21 -16.82 1.77
C ALA A 330 -16.93 -15.33 1.67
N GLY A 331 -16.39 -14.77 2.75
CA GLY A 331 -16.02 -13.37 2.83
C GLY A 331 -14.86 -13.18 3.77
N VAL A 332 -14.32 -11.97 3.75
CA VAL A 332 -13.27 -11.52 4.66
C VAL A 332 -13.87 -10.47 5.60
N PHE A 333 -13.32 -10.40 6.82
CA PHE A 333 -13.58 -9.25 7.68
C PHE A 333 -12.88 -8.01 7.10
N PRO A 334 -13.59 -6.86 6.99
CA PRO A 334 -13.04 -5.64 6.41
C PRO A 334 -12.03 -4.93 7.32
#